data_AF-A0A7Z8Y1C0-F1
#
_entry.id   AF-A0A7Z8Y1C0-F1
#
_cell.length_a   1.000
_cell.length_b   1.000
_cell.length_c   1.000
_cell.angle_alpha   90.00
_cell.angle_beta   90.00
_cell.angle_gamma   90.00
#
_symmetry.space_group_name_H-M   'P 1'
#
loop_
_entity.id
_entity.type
_entity.pdbx_description
1 polymer ?
#
loop_
_entity_poly.entity_id
_entity_poly.type
_entity_poly.pdbx_seq_one_letter_code
_entity_poly.pdbx_strand_id
1 'polypeptide(L)'
;MHDGPPSGTDHVTLAVFDAATNRRIDDAEVSLSISGPHNPGPGAGPLELMPLDGFATYGGYVSFRRPGRYLLTFHVARPGRRDDPVRAVFAYERS
;
A
#
# COMPACT_ATOMS: atom_id res chain seq x y z
N MET A 1 16.19 16.72 -8.15
CA MET A 1 15.14 17.50 -7.49
C MET A 1 13.84 16.75 -7.73
N HIS A 2 13.38 15.94 -6.77
CA HIS A 2 12.02 15.39 -6.84
C HIS A 2 11.09 16.50 -6.35
N ASP A 3 10.10 16.85 -7.15
CA ASP A 3 8.96 17.63 -6.67
C ASP A 3 8.39 16.87 -5.47
N GLY A 4 8.23 17.57 -4.35
CA GLY A 4 7.75 16.98 -3.12
C GLY A 4 6.42 16.22 -3.28
N PRO A 5 5.94 15.56 -2.21
CA PRO A 5 4.70 14.79 -2.28
C PRO A 5 3.56 15.60 -2.92
N PRO A 6 2.74 15.00 -3.79
CA PRO A 6 1.61 15.70 -4.40
C PRO A 6 0.70 16.30 -3.32
N SER A 7 0.29 17.55 -3.50
CA SER A 7 -0.57 18.23 -2.52
C SER A 7 -1.91 17.50 -2.34
N GLY A 8 -2.39 17.41 -1.09
CA GLY A 8 -3.64 16.73 -0.77
C GLY A 8 -3.59 15.20 -0.92
N THR A 9 -2.40 14.62 -0.84
CA THR A 9 -2.20 13.16 -0.77
C THR A 9 -1.61 12.74 0.56
N ASP A 10 -1.94 11.51 0.95
CA ASP A 10 -1.40 10.80 2.10
C ASP A 10 -0.42 9.73 1.58
N HIS A 11 0.71 9.56 2.28
CA HIS A 11 1.69 8.52 1.94
C HIS A 11 1.33 7.23 2.68
N VAL A 12 0.91 6.20 1.93
CA VAL A 12 0.65 4.87 2.48
C VAL A 12 1.92 4.03 2.33
N THR A 13 2.28 3.34 3.40
CA THR A 13 3.44 2.43 3.42
C THR A 13 3.04 1.06 3.96
N LEU A 14 3.71 0.01 3.47
CA LEU A 14 3.54 -1.37 3.89
C LEU A 14 4.91 -2.02 4.06
N ALA A 15 5.16 -2.56 5.25
CA ALA A 15 6.27 -3.47 5.51
C ALA A 15 5.76 -4.91 5.45
N VAL A 16 6.41 -5.75 4.65
CA VAL A 16 6.04 -7.15 4.49
C VAL A 16 7.10 -8.02 5.14
N PHE A 17 6.67 -9.01 5.92
CA PHE A 17 7.56 -9.93 6.60
C PHE A 17 7.16 -11.38 6.30
N ASP A 18 8.17 -12.22 6.12
CA ASP A 18 8.00 -13.66 6.05
C ASP A 18 7.62 -14.18 7.44
N ALA A 19 6.47 -14.84 7.57
CA ALA A 19 5.93 -15.25 8.86
C ALA A 19 6.77 -16.32 9.57
N ALA A 20 7.53 -17.15 8.83
CA ALA A 20 8.32 -18.22 9.41
C ALA A 20 9.68 -17.72 9.92
N THR A 21 10.28 -16.78 9.20
CA THR A 21 11.65 -16.30 9.46
C THR A 21 11.71 -14.90 10.06
N ASN A 22 10.59 -14.19 10.09
CA ASN A 22 10.48 -12.77 10.46
C ASN A 22 11.39 -11.84 9.62
N ARG A 23 11.86 -12.32 8.46
CA ARG A 23 12.68 -11.52 7.54
C ARG A 23 11.78 -10.61 6.73
N ARG A 24 12.25 -9.38 6.51
CA ARG A 24 11.58 -8.43 5.62
C ARG A 24 11.63 -8.95 4.18
N ILE A 25 10.51 -8.82 3.48
CA ILE A 25 10.35 -9.20 2.08
C ILE A 25 10.47 -7.91 1.25
N ASP A 26 11.38 -7.92 0.28
CA ASP A 26 11.71 -6.79 -0.58
C ASP A 26 11.62 -7.13 -2.08
N ASP A 27 11.22 -8.36 -2.43
CA ASP A 27 11.10 -8.87 -3.80
C ASP A 27 9.64 -9.06 -4.27
N ALA A 28 8.66 -8.67 -3.46
CA ALA A 28 7.25 -8.81 -3.77
C ALA A 28 6.72 -7.72 -4.71
N GLU A 29 5.70 -8.09 -5.49
CA GLU A 29 4.81 -7.16 -6.14
C GLU A 29 3.67 -6.82 -5.18
N VAL A 30 3.48 -5.53 -4.90
CA VAL A 30 2.44 -5.05 -3.99
C VAL A 30 1.53 -4.11 -4.74
N SER A 31 0.23 -4.35 -4.66
CA SER A 31 -0.80 -3.39 -5.06
C SER A 31 -1.76 -3.13 -3.92
N LEU A 32 -2.40 -1.96 -3.96
CA LEU A 32 -3.38 -1.56 -2.96
C LEU A 32 -4.76 -1.52 -3.63
N SER A 33 -5.85 -1.57 -2.87
CA SER A 33 -7.20 -1.29 -3.36
C SER A 33 -7.95 -0.59 -2.24
N ILE A 34 -8.64 0.50 -2.56
CA ILE A 34 -9.27 1.36 -1.56
C ILE A 34 -10.77 1.42 -1.82
N SER A 35 -11.57 1.08 -0.81
CA SER A 35 -13.02 1.34 -0.81
C SER A 35 -13.38 2.30 0.32
N GLY A 36 -14.37 3.18 0.09
CA GLY A 36 -14.78 4.21 1.06
C GLY A 36 -15.73 5.27 0.47
N PRO A 37 -16.12 6.29 1.25
CA PRO A 37 -17.11 7.28 0.85
C PRO A 37 -16.81 7.96 -0.50
N HIS A 38 -17.76 7.87 -1.44
CA HIS A 38 -17.75 8.55 -2.75
C HIS A 38 -16.48 8.34 -3.60
N ASN A 39 -15.79 7.20 -3.44
CA ASN A 39 -14.60 6.89 -4.24
C ASN A 39 -14.87 5.71 -5.20
N PRO A 40 -14.94 5.97 -6.51
CA PRO A 40 -14.69 4.98 -7.55
C PRO A 40 -13.46 5.37 -8.40
N GLY A 41 -12.34 5.78 -7.78
CA GLY A 41 -11.05 6.05 -8.46
C GLY A 41 -10.12 4.83 -8.42
N PRO A 42 -9.21 4.63 -9.41
CA PRO A 42 -8.73 3.32 -9.82
C PRO A 42 -8.26 2.54 -8.60
N GLY A 43 -8.84 1.35 -8.40
CA GLY A 43 -8.44 0.41 -7.36
C GLY A 43 -6.92 0.42 -7.30
N ALA A 44 -6.40 0.75 -6.13
CA ALA A 44 -5.09 1.35 -6.02
C ALA A 44 -3.97 0.63 -6.80
N GLY A 45 -3.04 1.47 -7.26
CA GLY A 45 -2.00 1.05 -8.18
C GLY A 45 -0.95 0.16 -7.52
N PRO A 46 0.07 -0.22 -8.30
CA PRO A 46 1.28 -0.80 -7.75
C PRO A 46 1.89 0.16 -6.72
N LEU A 47 2.43 -0.40 -5.64
CA LEU A 47 3.26 0.30 -4.68
C LEU A 47 4.73 0.09 -5.04
N GLU A 48 5.52 1.13 -4.89
CA GLU A 48 6.94 1.10 -5.20
C GLU A 48 7.74 0.67 -3.97
N LEU A 49 8.76 -0.16 -4.20
CA LEU A 49 9.73 -0.48 -3.17
C LEU A 49 10.66 0.71 -2.95
N MET A 50 10.72 1.22 -1.73
CA MET A 50 11.59 2.32 -1.33
C MET A 50 12.20 2.08 0.05
N PRO A 51 13.37 2.64 0.35
CA PRO A 51 13.89 2.65 1.71
C PRO A 51 13.13 3.65 2.58
N LEU A 52 12.66 3.23 3.76
CA LEU A 52 12.16 4.09 4.84
C LEU A 52 12.98 3.77 6.10
N ASP A 53 13.69 4.76 6.64
CA ASP A 53 14.65 4.59 7.75
C ASP A 53 15.67 3.45 7.53
N GLY A 54 16.09 3.25 6.28
CA GLY A 54 17.02 2.17 5.88
C GLY A 54 16.37 0.80 5.69
N PHE A 55 15.04 0.68 5.83
CA PHE A 55 14.31 -0.57 5.67
C PHE A 55 13.44 -0.58 4.40
N ALA A 56 13.51 -1.69 3.66
CA ALA A 56 12.73 -1.95 2.45
C ALA A 56 11.22 -1.89 2.69
N THR A 57 10.54 -0.88 2.16
CA THR A 57 9.13 -0.58 2.43
C THR A 57 8.41 -0.31 1.12
N TYR A 58 7.21 -0.86 0.95
CA TYR A 58 6.38 -0.57 -0.22
C TYR A 58 5.53 0.65 0.06
N GLY A 59 5.43 1.60 -0.87
CA GLY A 59 4.55 2.73 -0.66
C GLY A 59 4.10 3.45 -1.93
N GLY A 60 3.15 4.36 -1.73
CA GLY A 60 2.53 5.14 -2.78
C GLY A 60 1.62 6.21 -2.19
N TYR A 61 1.32 7.21 -3.02
CA TYR A 61 0.46 8.34 -2.63
C TYR A 61 -1.00 8.06 -2.98
N VAL A 62 -1.89 8.38 -2.04
CA VAL A 62 -3.33 8.20 -2.20
C VAL A 62 -4.06 9.45 -1.71
N SER A 63 -5.26 9.71 -2.23
CA SER A 63 -6.09 10.82 -1.76
C SER A 63 -7.34 10.32 -1.05
N PHE A 64 -7.42 10.54 0.26
CA PHE A 64 -8.64 10.36 1.05
C PHE A 64 -9.44 11.67 1.09
N ARG A 65 -10.20 11.96 0.03
CA ARG A 65 -10.79 13.30 -0.20
C ARG A 65 -11.90 13.69 0.78
N ARG A 66 -12.53 12.73 1.46
CA ARG A 66 -13.71 12.97 2.31
C ARG A 66 -13.51 12.31 3.67
N PRO A 67 -14.08 12.87 4.75
CA PRO A 67 -14.16 12.18 6.02
C PRO A 67 -14.91 10.85 5.90
N GLY A 68 -14.59 9.92 6.79
CA GLY A 68 -15.21 8.62 6.92
C GLY A 68 -14.25 7.45 6.80
N ARG A 69 -14.83 6.25 6.86
CA ARG A 69 -14.09 4.99 6.91
C ARG A 69 -13.66 4.49 5.53
N TYR A 70 -12.37 4.27 5.38
CA TYR A 70 -11.76 3.62 4.22
C TYR A 70 -11.28 2.21 4.56
N LEU A 71 -11.41 1.28 3.62
CA LEU A 71 -10.77 -0.05 3.69
C LEU A 71 -9.64 -0.10 2.67
N LEU A 72 -8.44 -0.35 3.16
CA LEU A 72 -7.22 -0.53 2.40
C LEU A 72 -6.95 -2.02 2.26
N THR A 73 -7.06 -2.55 1.05
CA THR A 73 -6.79 -3.94 0.70
C THR A 73 -5.45 -4.03 -0.02
N PHE A 74 -4.44 -4.58 0.63
CA PHE A 74 -3.16 -4.87 -0.01
C PHE A 74 -3.18 -6.27 -0.61
N HIS A 75 -2.66 -6.39 -1.82
CA HIS A 75 -2.37 -7.65 -2.49
C HIS A 75 -0.85 -7.78 -2.59
N VAL A 76 -0.31 -8.86 -2.05
CA VAL A 76 1.13 -9.12 -1.98
C VAL A 76 1.43 -10.43 -2.70
N ALA A 77 2.11 -10.33 -3.85
CA ALA A 77 2.55 -11.47 -4.64
C ALA A 77 4.06 -11.64 -4.53
N ARG A 78 4.52 -12.84 -4.14
CA ARG A 78 5.95 -13.20 -4.22
C ARG A 78 6.32 -13.59 -5.66
N PRO A 79 7.60 -13.51 -6.04
CA PRO A 79 8.08 -14.08 -7.29
C PRO A 79 7.62 -15.53 -7.45
N GLY A 80 7.01 -15.86 -8.60
CA GLY A 80 6.47 -17.19 -8.86
C GLY A 80 5.10 -17.50 -8.25
N ARG A 81 4.46 -16.55 -7.56
CA ARG A 81 3.09 -16.68 -7.00
C ARG A 81 2.19 -15.48 -7.35
N ARG A 82 2.30 -14.96 -8.57
CA ARG A 82 1.52 -13.79 -9.01
C ARG A 82 0.00 -14.05 -9.06
N ASP A 83 -0.40 -15.28 -9.38
CA ASP A 83 -1.80 -15.66 -9.50
C ASP A 83 -2.47 -16.00 -8.15
N ASP A 84 -1.70 -16.01 -7.06
CA ASP A 84 -2.17 -16.30 -5.70
C ASP A 84 -1.60 -15.29 -4.67
N PRO A 85 -1.99 -14.00 -4.77
CA PRO A 85 -1.51 -12.98 -3.87
C PRO A 85 -2.15 -13.11 -2.48
N VAL A 86 -1.36 -12.90 -1.43
CA VAL A 86 -1.87 -12.77 -0.07
C VAL A 86 -2.60 -11.43 0.06
N ARG A 87 -3.79 -11.46 0.69
CA ARG A 87 -4.62 -10.28 0.92
C ARG A 87 -4.56 -9.84 2.38
N ALA A 88 -4.22 -8.57 2.61
CA ALA A 88 -4.28 -7.93 3.93
C ALA A 88 -5.22 -6.73 3.90
N VAL A 89 -6.13 -6.62 4.88
CA VAL A 89 -7.15 -5.56 4.91
C VAL A 89 -7.03 -4.75 6.19
N PHE A 90 -6.94 -3.42 6.03
CA PHE A 90 -6.87 -2.46 7.12
C PHE A 90 -7.99 -1.44 6.99
N ALA A 91 -8.48 -0.95 8.13
CA ALA A 91 -9.44 0.16 8.17
C ALA A 91 -8.71 1.44 8.59
N TYR A 92 -9.02 2.53 7.89
CA TYR A 92 -8.53 3.87 8.21
C TYR A 92 -9.72 4.83 8.35
N GLU A 93 -9.76 5.59 9.43
CA GLU A 93 -10.79 6.60 9.66
C GLU A 93 -10.21 7.98 9.39
N ARG A 94 -10.81 8.72 8.44
CA ARG A 94 -10.47 10.12 8.21
C ARG A 94 -11.46 11.02 8.93
N SER A 95 -10.97 11.81 9.89
CA SER A 95 -11.72 12.87 10.58
C SER A 95 -11.80 14.15 9.76
#